data_AF-A0A6J1BZP0-F1
#
_entry.id   AF-A0A6J1BZP0-F1
#
_cell.length_a   1.000
_cell.length_b   1.000
_cell.length_c   1.000
_cell.angle_alpha   90.00
_cell.angle_beta   90.00
_cell.angle_gamma   90.00
#
_symmetry.space_group_name_H-M   'P 1'
#
loop_
_entity.id
_entity.type
_entity.pdbx_description
1 polymer ?
#
loop_
_entity_poly.entity_id
_entity_poly.type
_entity_poly.pdbx_seq_one_letter_code
_entity_poly.pdbx_strand_id
1 'polypeptide(L)'
;MLQALEAKEEELKHATAELEMVKERLSNGALLEESFRQHPDFDGFAKDFSDAGCNLFIKSWAHICKLLKTDSPFCGLPQELTPAFERGPNILQNPFDFVPKDRSLSYNDSISTPPSDWVRASFELTPTHIQKLKKRVLEEVDEEEQELHLSTFVVGYAYVLTCTIKAKKEECKEHMYITLAADVRGLLDPPVSSNYFGNCIIHPGGKMMEATDFANMAKKISHLILDLTRSSRELMPCKRPDDDDLEHQRQRAHEFLSKVEVFSVAASPKYKLYETDFGWGNPIKLSSLRWERTTFR
;
A
#
# COMPACT_ATOMS: atom_id res chain seq x y z
N MET A 1 36.77 33.31 -34.46
CA MET A 1 36.42 31.89 -34.73
C MET A 1 36.74 31.01 -33.53
N LEU A 2 37.98 31.02 -33.01
CA LEU A 2 38.38 30.23 -31.82
C LEU A 2 37.53 30.53 -30.56
N GLN A 3 37.39 31.81 -30.19
CA GLN A 3 36.56 32.23 -29.04
C GLN A 3 35.09 31.82 -29.15
N ALA A 4 34.54 31.78 -30.37
CA ALA A 4 33.17 31.33 -30.60
C ALA A 4 33.05 29.81 -30.46
N LEU A 5 34.11 29.07 -30.81
CA LEU A 5 34.20 27.63 -30.61
C LEU A 5 34.31 27.28 -29.12
N GLU A 6 35.16 27.99 -28.39
CA GLU A 6 35.33 27.84 -26.93
C GLU A 6 34.02 28.12 -26.17
N ALA A 7 33.30 29.19 -26.54
CA ALA A 7 31.99 29.49 -25.96
C ALA A 7 30.97 28.37 -26.23
N LYS A 8 30.96 27.80 -27.44
CA LYS A 8 30.09 26.67 -27.79
C LYS A 8 30.47 25.38 -27.06
N GLU A 9 31.75 25.16 -26.80
CA GLU A 9 32.22 24.01 -26.03
C GLU A 9 31.79 24.11 -24.56
N GLU A 10 31.85 25.31 -23.96
CA GLU A 10 31.36 25.53 -22.60
C GLU A 10 29.84 25.42 -22.49
N GLU A 11 29.09 25.94 -23.46
CA GLU A 11 27.64 25.70 -23.54
C GLU A 11 27.30 24.20 -23.62
N LEU A 12 28.06 23.42 -24.40
CA LEU A 12 27.86 21.98 -24.52
C LEU A 12 28.17 21.25 -23.21
N LYS A 13 29.25 21.62 -22.51
CA LYS A 13 29.59 21.06 -21.19
C LYS A 13 28.49 21.35 -20.17
N HIS A 14 27.98 22.58 -20.13
CA HIS A 14 26.88 22.95 -19.25
C HIS A 14 25.61 22.14 -19.53
N ALA A 15 25.19 22.08 -20.80
CA ALA A 15 24.00 21.32 -21.19
C ALA A 15 24.15 19.81 -20.88
N THR A 16 25.35 19.26 -21.02
CA THR A 16 25.63 17.86 -20.67
C THR A 16 25.51 17.62 -19.16
N ALA A 17 26.04 18.52 -18.34
CA ALA A 17 25.94 18.43 -16.89
C ALA A 17 24.48 18.56 -16.40
N GLU A 18 23.72 19.50 -16.97
CA GLU A 18 22.29 19.63 -16.69
C GLU A 18 21.51 18.38 -17.09
N LEU A 19 21.81 17.80 -18.25
CA LEU A 19 21.17 16.57 -18.72
C LEU A 19 21.43 15.40 -17.77
N GLU A 20 22.66 15.22 -17.30
CA GLU A 20 22.99 14.15 -16.35
C GLU A 20 22.31 14.37 -14.99
N MET A 21 22.27 15.61 -14.49
CA MET A 21 21.53 15.95 -13.28
C MET A 21 20.03 15.65 -13.43
N VAL A 22 19.41 16.05 -14.55
CA VAL A 22 18.00 15.79 -14.82
C VAL A 22 17.72 14.29 -14.95
N LYS A 23 18.60 13.53 -15.62
CA LYS A 23 18.50 12.07 -15.71
C LYS A 23 18.59 11.41 -14.34
N GLU A 24 19.50 11.85 -13.48
CA GLU A 24 19.62 11.34 -12.11
C GLU A 24 18.35 11.62 -11.31
N ARG A 25 17.84 12.87 -11.36
CA ARG A 25 16.59 13.29 -10.70
C ARG A 25 15.35 12.61 -11.26
N LEU A 26 15.37 12.20 -12.52
CA LEU A 26 14.31 11.38 -13.12
C LEU A 26 14.40 9.93 -12.64
N SER A 27 15.61 9.38 -12.63
CA SER A 27 15.88 7.98 -12.26
C SER A 27 15.62 7.69 -10.79
N ASN A 28 15.83 8.68 -9.91
CA ASN A 28 15.52 8.58 -8.49
C ASN A 28 14.08 9.01 -8.14
N GLY A 29 13.26 9.39 -9.13
CA GLY A 29 11.86 9.76 -8.94
C GLY A 29 11.61 11.15 -8.36
N ALA A 30 12.65 11.96 -8.09
CA ALA A 30 12.50 13.29 -7.50
C ALA A 30 11.65 14.24 -8.37
N LEU A 31 11.81 14.19 -9.69
CA LEU A 31 11.00 15.02 -10.59
C LEU A 31 9.52 14.63 -10.57
N LEU A 32 9.23 13.34 -10.43
CA LEU A 32 7.86 12.83 -10.34
C LEU A 32 7.22 13.30 -9.03
N GLU A 33 7.95 13.18 -7.92
CA GLU A 33 7.51 13.66 -6.61
C GLU A 33 7.27 15.17 -6.59
N GLU A 34 8.20 15.97 -7.15
CA GLU A 34 8.04 17.42 -7.28
C GLU A 34 6.82 17.81 -8.11
N SER A 35 6.63 17.13 -9.26
CA SER A 35 5.47 17.38 -10.14
C SER A 35 4.16 17.10 -9.41
N PHE A 36 4.13 16.03 -8.62
CA PHE A 36 3.00 15.70 -7.78
C PHE A 36 2.78 16.72 -6.65
N ARG A 37 3.82 17.13 -5.93
CA ARG A 37 3.74 18.13 -4.84
C ARG A 37 3.31 19.51 -5.32
N GLN A 38 3.55 19.85 -6.58
CA GLN A 38 3.07 21.11 -7.17
C GLN A 38 1.55 21.11 -7.41
N HIS A 39 0.89 19.95 -7.40
CA HIS A 39 -0.55 19.88 -7.57
C HIS A 39 -1.25 20.44 -6.31
N PRO A 40 -2.14 21.44 -6.43
CA PRO A 40 -2.80 22.08 -5.27
C PRO A 40 -3.52 21.08 -4.36
N ASP A 41 -4.09 20.04 -4.95
CA ASP A 41 -4.82 18.99 -4.24
C ASP A 41 -3.99 17.73 -3.96
N PHE A 42 -2.66 17.76 -4.08
CA PHE A 42 -1.82 16.56 -3.91
C PHE A 42 -2.09 15.84 -2.58
N ASP A 43 -2.27 16.59 -1.50
CA ASP A 43 -2.57 16.02 -0.20
C ASP A 43 -3.96 15.36 -0.15
N GLY A 44 -4.94 15.85 -0.91
CA GLY A 44 -6.26 15.19 -1.08
C GLY A 44 -6.14 13.95 -1.99
N PHE A 45 -5.47 14.09 -3.13
CA PHE A 45 -5.19 13.02 -4.08
C PHE A 45 -4.45 11.84 -3.42
N ALA A 46 -3.49 12.08 -2.54
CA ALA A 46 -2.80 11.00 -1.84
C ALA A 46 -3.68 10.34 -0.76
N LYS A 47 -4.75 11.01 -0.26
CA LYS A 47 -5.63 10.53 0.84
C LYS A 47 -6.78 9.66 0.36
N ASP A 48 -7.29 9.87 -0.85
CA ASP A 48 -8.61 9.36 -1.24
C ASP A 48 -8.59 8.05 -2.04
N PHE A 49 -7.43 7.60 -2.52
CA PHE A 49 -7.34 6.40 -3.36
C PHE A 49 -7.11 5.13 -2.56
N SER A 50 -7.90 4.09 -2.86
CA SER A 50 -7.47 2.72 -2.62
C SER A 50 -6.20 2.40 -3.41
N ASP A 51 -5.35 1.56 -2.84
CA ASP A 51 -4.11 1.12 -3.50
C ASP A 51 -4.38 0.52 -4.89
N ALA A 52 -5.54 -0.13 -5.10
CA ALA A 52 -5.93 -0.70 -6.39
C ALA A 52 -6.30 0.36 -7.45
N GLY A 53 -7.12 1.35 -7.10
CA GLY A 53 -7.50 2.44 -8.02
C GLY A 53 -6.31 3.33 -8.37
N CYS A 54 -5.47 3.64 -7.37
CA CYS A 54 -4.20 4.35 -7.59
C CYS A 54 -3.28 3.57 -8.53
N ASN A 55 -3.12 2.26 -8.29
CA ASN A 55 -2.31 1.40 -9.15
C ASN A 55 -2.83 1.36 -10.60
N LEU A 56 -4.15 1.30 -10.81
CA LEU A 56 -4.75 1.38 -12.15
C LEU A 56 -4.40 2.71 -12.82
N PHE A 57 -4.60 3.83 -12.14
CA PHE A 57 -4.25 5.15 -12.65
C PHE A 57 -2.76 5.25 -13.04
N ILE A 58 -1.85 4.86 -12.15
CA ILE A 58 -0.41 4.93 -12.38
C ILE A 58 0.00 4.09 -13.60
N LYS A 59 -0.57 2.89 -13.76
CA LYS A 59 -0.30 2.05 -14.93
C LYS A 59 -0.87 2.62 -16.22
N SER A 60 -2.08 3.17 -16.19
CA SER A 60 -2.69 3.84 -17.34
C SER A 60 -1.87 5.06 -17.76
N TRP A 61 -1.36 5.84 -16.81
CA TRP A 61 -0.50 6.98 -17.09
C TRP A 61 0.82 6.55 -17.72
N ALA A 62 1.49 5.55 -17.15
CA ALA A 62 2.73 5.00 -17.70
C ALA A 62 2.54 4.51 -19.15
N HIS A 63 1.42 3.84 -19.44
CA HIS A 63 1.06 3.42 -20.78
C HIS A 63 0.93 4.61 -21.76
N ILE A 64 0.22 5.67 -21.36
CA ILE A 64 0.07 6.88 -22.18
C ILE A 64 1.44 7.52 -22.46
N CYS A 65 2.30 7.66 -21.45
CA CYS A 65 3.64 8.21 -21.62
C CYS A 65 4.47 7.44 -22.65
N LYS A 66 4.38 6.10 -22.66
CA LYS A 66 5.06 5.27 -23.66
C LYS A 66 4.56 5.52 -25.08
N LEU A 67 3.25 5.64 -25.27
CA LEU A 67 2.66 5.93 -26.59
C LEU A 67 3.09 7.29 -27.12
N LEU A 68 3.11 8.31 -26.25
CA LEU A 68 3.55 9.66 -26.60
C LEU A 68 5.02 9.71 -27.03
N LYS A 69 5.86 8.78 -26.55
CA LYS A 69 7.27 8.70 -26.93
C LYS A 69 7.50 8.02 -28.28
N THR A 70 6.59 7.15 -28.72
CA THR A 70 6.75 6.36 -29.96
C THR A 70 6.05 6.98 -31.17
N ASP A 71 5.61 8.25 -31.08
CA ASP A 71 4.78 8.95 -32.08
C ASP A 71 3.60 8.09 -32.61
N SER A 72 3.17 7.13 -31.79
CA SER A 72 2.13 6.18 -32.16
C SER A 72 0.78 6.84 -31.93
N PRO A 73 -0.18 6.72 -32.86
CA PRO A 73 -1.50 7.29 -32.66
C PRO A 73 -2.13 6.71 -31.39
N PHE A 74 -2.67 7.58 -30.53
CA PHE A 74 -3.33 7.15 -29.31
C PHE A 74 -4.63 6.42 -29.66
N CYS A 75 -4.65 5.09 -29.46
CA CYS A 75 -5.81 4.24 -29.74
C CYS A 75 -6.66 3.93 -28.49
N GLY A 76 -6.51 4.71 -27.42
CA GLY A 76 -7.15 4.45 -26.14
C GLY A 76 -6.31 3.55 -25.22
N LEU A 77 -6.83 3.33 -24.01
CA LEU A 77 -6.23 2.41 -23.05
C LEU A 77 -6.59 0.96 -23.41
N PRO A 78 -5.70 -0.01 -23.18
CA PRO A 78 -6.05 -1.42 -23.30
C PRO A 78 -7.12 -1.79 -22.27
N GLN A 79 -7.84 -2.89 -22.50
CA GLN A 79 -8.99 -3.27 -21.67
C GLN A 79 -8.61 -3.41 -20.20
N GLU A 80 -7.42 -3.91 -19.88
CA GLU A 80 -6.90 -4.11 -18.52
C GLU A 80 -6.59 -2.79 -17.79
N LEU A 81 -6.37 -1.70 -18.55
CA LEU A 81 -6.09 -0.36 -18.02
C LEU A 81 -7.28 0.59 -18.14
N THR A 82 -8.37 0.13 -18.76
CA THR A 82 -9.59 0.93 -18.95
C THR A 82 -10.41 0.91 -17.66
N PRO A 83 -10.58 2.07 -16.99
CA PRO A 83 -11.31 2.14 -15.72
C PRO A 83 -12.80 1.90 -15.90
N ALA A 84 -13.39 1.16 -14.96
CA ALA A 84 -14.82 1.04 -14.81
C ALA A 84 -15.30 1.99 -13.70
N PHE A 85 -16.22 2.89 -14.03
CA PHE A 85 -16.78 3.86 -13.08
C PHE A 85 -18.15 3.43 -12.53
N GLU A 86 -18.79 2.46 -13.16
CA GLU A 86 -20.06 1.92 -12.70
C GLU A 86 -19.88 1.25 -11.34
N ARG A 87 -20.68 1.70 -10.36
CA ARG A 87 -20.77 1.07 -9.05
C ARG A 87 -21.68 -0.13 -9.18
N GLY A 88 -21.15 -1.32 -8.90
CA GLY A 88 -21.98 -2.53 -8.80
C GLY A 88 -23.05 -2.36 -7.73
N PRO A 89 -24.19 -3.06 -7.84
CA PRO A 89 -25.30 -2.98 -6.87
C PRO A 89 -24.86 -3.36 -5.45
N ASN A 90 -23.80 -4.16 -5.30
CA ASN A 90 -23.25 -4.57 -4.01
C ASN A 90 -22.27 -3.55 -3.39
N ILE A 91 -21.93 -2.50 -4.13
CA ILE A 91 -21.07 -1.39 -3.68
C ILE A 91 -21.93 -0.25 -3.10
N LEU A 92 -23.26 -0.39 -3.07
CA LEU A 92 -24.24 0.65 -2.73
C LEU A 92 -24.31 1.04 -1.24
N GLN A 93 -23.20 1.05 -0.52
CA GLN A 93 -23.08 1.98 0.61
C GLN A 93 -22.67 3.32 0.04
N ASN A 94 -23.52 4.32 0.21
CA ASN A 94 -23.20 5.66 -0.21
C ASN A 94 -21.96 6.11 0.59
N PRO A 95 -20.80 6.38 -0.05
CA PRO A 95 -19.59 6.78 0.68
C PRO A 95 -19.82 8.07 1.48
N PHE A 96 -20.80 8.89 1.10
CA PHE A 96 -21.21 10.08 1.86
C PHE A 96 -21.91 9.76 3.19
N ASP A 97 -22.37 8.53 3.42
CA ASP A 97 -22.95 8.12 4.70
C ASP A 97 -21.88 8.04 5.80
N PHE A 98 -20.60 7.92 5.43
CA PHE A 98 -19.46 7.87 6.37
C PHE A 98 -18.61 9.14 6.38
N VAL A 99 -18.93 10.11 5.51
CA VAL A 99 -18.29 11.43 5.59
C VAL A 99 -18.85 12.13 6.83
N PRO A 100 -17.98 12.55 7.77
CA PRO A 100 -18.41 13.35 8.93
C PRO A 100 -19.20 14.57 8.45
N LYS A 101 -20.28 14.94 9.15
CA LYS A 101 -21.08 16.12 8.78
C LYS A 101 -20.24 17.40 8.87
N ASP A 102 -19.25 17.38 9.75
CA ASP A 102 -18.17 18.35 9.74
C ASP A 102 -17.24 18.07 8.55
N ARG A 103 -17.32 18.92 7.53
CA ARG A 103 -16.46 18.87 6.33
C ARG A 103 -15.00 19.28 6.63
N SER A 104 -14.65 19.46 7.90
CA SER A 104 -13.28 19.53 8.37
C SER A 104 -12.55 18.23 8.01
N LEU A 105 -11.91 18.23 6.84
CA LEU A 105 -10.76 17.37 6.51
C LEU A 105 -9.52 17.77 7.33
N SER A 106 -9.68 18.43 8.48
CA SER A 106 -8.57 18.53 9.43
C SER A 106 -8.32 17.13 9.94
N TYR A 107 -7.38 16.50 9.25
CA TYR A 107 -6.56 15.45 9.81
C TYR A 107 -6.03 16.01 11.12
N ASN A 108 -6.61 15.60 12.24
CA ASN A 108 -6.02 15.92 13.52
C ASN A 108 -4.60 15.33 13.49
N ASP A 109 -3.60 16.20 13.57
CA ASP A 109 -2.18 15.91 13.80
C ASP A 109 -1.93 15.11 15.10
N SER A 110 -2.97 14.55 15.73
CA SER A 110 -2.89 13.63 16.85
C SER A 110 -2.26 12.28 16.48
N ILE A 111 -2.06 12.00 15.19
CA ILE A 111 -1.16 10.92 14.78
C ILE A 111 0.26 11.48 14.86
N SER A 112 0.92 11.15 15.98
CA SER A 112 2.30 11.53 16.31
C SER A 112 3.13 11.61 15.04
N THR A 113 3.68 12.80 14.75
CA THR A 113 4.82 12.87 13.85
C THR A 113 5.83 11.83 14.32
N PRO A 114 6.40 11.05 13.39
CA PRO A 114 7.33 10.03 13.76
C PRO A 114 8.54 10.75 14.39
N PRO A 115 9.13 10.19 15.45
CA PRO A 115 10.37 10.70 16.00
C PRO A 115 11.41 10.98 14.91
N SER A 116 12.13 12.10 15.04
CA SER A 116 13.06 12.59 14.01
C SER A 116 14.25 11.66 13.74
N ASP A 117 14.46 10.65 14.59
CA ASP A 117 15.51 9.65 14.54
C ASP A 117 15.09 8.36 13.81
N TRP A 118 13.85 8.26 13.32
CA TRP A 118 13.41 7.11 12.56
C TRP A 118 14.18 6.96 11.25
N VAL A 119 14.65 5.74 11.00
CA VAL A 119 15.34 5.37 9.76
C VAL A 119 14.48 4.45 8.91
N ARG A 120 14.57 4.61 7.60
CA ARG A 120 13.88 3.75 6.63
C ARG A 120 14.85 2.71 6.08
N ALA A 121 14.46 1.44 6.14
CA ALA A 121 15.20 0.33 5.56
C ALA A 121 14.34 -0.43 4.54
N SER A 122 14.99 -1.06 3.56
CA SER A 122 14.36 -1.94 2.58
C SER A 122 15.02 -3.31 2.66
N PHE A 123 14.22 -4.36 2.73
CA PHE A 123 14.69 -5.74 2.84
C PHE A 123 14.13 -6.56 1.69
N GLU A 124 14.98 -7.37 1.07
CA GLU A 124 14.61 -8.20 -0.07
C GLU A 124 14.39 -9.67 0.36
N LEU A 125 13.20 -10.19 0.07
CA LEU A 125 12.88 -11.61 0.20
C LEU A 125 12.84 -12.24 -1.20
N THR A 126 13.92 -12.93 -1.56
CA THR A 126 14.03 -13.64 -2.85
C THR A 126 13.06 -14.82 -2.93
N PRO A 127 12.73 -15.32 -4.14
CA PRO A 127 11.93 -16.53 -4.29
C PRO A 127 12.49 -17.73 -3.51
N THR A 128 13.82 -17.88 -3.46
CA THR A 128 14.48 -18.92 -2.67
C THR A 128 14.24 -18.75 -1.18
N HIS A 129 14.29 -17.52 -0.65
CA HIS A 129 13.92 -17.25 0.75
C HIS A 129 12.48 -17.64 1.02
N ILE A 130 11.54 -17.25 0.16
CA ILE A 130 10.11 -17.58 0.31
C ILE A 130 9.88 -19.09 0.32
N GLN A 131 10.52 -19.85 -0.58
CA GLN A 131 10.38 -21.31 -0.60
C GLN A 131 10.91 -21.97 0.67
N LYS A 132 12.06 -21.50 1.19
CA LYS A 132 12.60 -21.98 2.46
C LYS A 132 11.66 -21.69 3.63
N LEU A 133 11.08 -20.48 3.66
CA LEU A 133 10.10 -20.10 4.69
C LEU A 133 8.84 -20.96 4.63
N LYS A 134 8.29 -21.22 3.44
CA LYS A 134 7.13 -22.11 3.27
C LYS A 134 7.42 -23.53 3.75
N LYS A 135 8.56 -24.08 3.33
CA LYS A 135 8.99 -25.42 3.75
C LYS A 135 9.11 -25.51 5.27
N ARG A 136 9.73 -24.51 5.90
CA ARG A 136 9.86 -24.45 7.36
C ARG A 136 8.51 -24.48 8.09
N VAL A 137 7.51 -23.73 7.60
CA VAL A 137 6.17 -23.77 8.22
C VAL A 137 5.56 -25.17 8.14
N LEU A 138 5.71 -25.85 7.00
CA LEU A 138 5.20 -27.21 6.82
C LEU A 138 5.93 -28.27 7.66
N GLU A 139 7.19 -28.02 8.04
CA GLU A 139 7.97 -28.93 8.90
C GLU A 139 7.70 -28.70 10.40
N GLU A 140 7.25 -27.51 10.79
CA GLU A 140 7.06 -27.10 12.19
C GLU A 140 5.59 -27.12 12.65
N VAL A 141 4.62 -27.21 11.73
CA VAL A 141 3.18 -27.31 12.06
C VAL A 141 2.72 -28.76 11.95
N ASP A 142 2.01 -29.25 12.98
CA ASP A 142 1.50 -30.62 13.03
C ASP A 142 0.53 -30.91 11.86
N GLU A 143 0.69 -32.08 11.24
CA GLU A 143 -0.09 -32.53 10.06
C GLU A 143 -1.61 -32.66 10.34
N GLU A 144 -2.01 -32.75 11.60
CA GLU A 144 -3.41 -32.97 12.01
C GLU A 144 -4.27 -31.70 12.01
N GLU A 145 -3.69 -30.52 11.76
CA GLU A 145 -4.43 -29.25 11.74
C GLU A 145 -4.70 -28.72 10.33
N GLN A 146 -5.97 -28.33 10.11
CA GLN A 146 -6.64 -27.69 8.98
C GLN A 146 -5.80 -27.13 7.80
N GLU A 147 -6.42 -27.19 6.60
CA GLU A 147 -5.95 -26.62 5.33
C GLU A 147 -5.29 -25.23 5.50
N LEU A 148 -3.96 -25.16 5.32
CA LEU A 148 -3.18 -23.92 5.39
C LEU A 148 -3.07 -23.23 4.02
N HIS A 149 -3.30 -21.92 3.98
CA HIS A 149 -3.04 -21.08 2.82
C HIS A 149 -1.69 -20.36 2.91
N LEU A 150 -0.60 -21.05 2.53
CA LEU A 150 0.77 -20.50 2.60
C LEU A 150 1.15 -19.67 1.37
N SER A 151 0.50 -18.52 1.19
CA SER A 151 0.89 -17.54 0.17
C SER A 151 2.23 -16.88 0.49
N THR A 152 2.87 -16.28 -0.52
CA THR A 152 4.08 -15.45 -0.33
C THR A 152 3.86 -14.33 0.68
N PHE A 153 2.66 -13.74 0.68
CA PHE A 153 2.27 -12.72 1.63
C PHE A 153 2.25 -13.26 3.06
N VAL A 154 1.62 -14.43 3.28
CA VAL A 154 1.50 -15.04 4.62
C VAL A 154 2.86 -15.29 5.25
N VAL A 155 3.75 -15.99 4.53
CA VAL A 155 5.07 -16.32 5.07
C VAL A 155 5.97 -15.10 5.19
N GLY A 156 5.89 -14.16 4.24
CA GLY A 156 6.67 -12.93 4.29
C GLY A 156 6.25 -12.04 5.45
N TYR A 157 4.94 -11.87 5.65
CA TYR A 157 4.42 -11.04 6.73
C TYR A 157 4.69 -11.67 8.11
N ALA A 158 4.43 -12.97 8.27
CA ALA A 158 4.78 -13.70 9.48
C ALA A 158 6.27 -13.56 9.83
N TYR A 159 7.15 -13.64 8.82
CA TYR A 159 8.59 -13.48 9.01
C TYR A 159 8.96 -12.08 9.48
N VAL A 160 8.42 -11.02 8.86
CA VAL A 160 8.66 -9.63 9.26
C VAL A 160 8.17 -9.36 10.68
N LEU A 161 6.96 -9.82 11.02
CA LEU A 161 6.42 -9.68 12.37
C LEU A 161 7.31 -10.37 13.40
N THR A 162 7.68 -11.62 13.15
CA THR A 162 8.56 -12.39 14.04
C THR A 162 9.91 -11.71 14.23
N CYS A 163 10.51 -11.16 13.16
CA CYS A 163 11.76 -10.42 13.24
C CYS A 163 11.60 -9.11 14.03
N THR A 164 10.49 -8.40 13.85
CA THR A 164 10.24 -7.12 14.54
C THR A 164 10.07 -7.34 16.04
N ILE A 165 9.31 -8.36 16.44
CA ILE A 165 9.16 -8.77 17.84
C ILE A 165 10.53 -9.10 18.44
N LYS A 166 11.33 -9.92 17.74
CA LYS A 166 12.68 -10.31 18.20
C LYS A 166 13.63 -9.11 18.32
N ALA A 167 13.51 -8.14 17.43
CA ALA A 167 14.34 -6.93 17.46
C ALA A 167 13.98 -6.03 18.66
N LYS A 168 12.68 -5.94 19.00
CA LYS A 168 12.19 -5.12 20.13
C LYS A 168 12.47 -5.72 21.50
N LYS A 169 12.66 -7.04 21.62
CA LYS A 169 12.96 -7.72 22.91
C LYS A 169 11.97 -7.28 24.01
N GLU A 170 12.47 -6.79 25.15
CA GLU A 170 11.70 -6.35 26.33
C GLU A 170 10.85 -5.09 26.07
N GLU A 171 11.12 -4.35 24.98
CA GLU A 171 10.31 -3.18 24.59
C GLU A 171 9.04 -3.57 23.82
N CYS A 172 8.91 -4.83 23.41
CA CYS A 172 7.72 -5.31 22.72
C CYS A 172 6.55 -5.43 23.71
N LYS A 173 5.42 -4.80 23.40
CA LYS A 173 4.18 -4.99 24.16
C LYS A 173 3.74 -6.45 24.07
N GLU A 174 3.07 -6.92 25.13
CA GLU A 174 2.62 -8.32 25.28
C GLU A 174 1.69 -8.78 24.14
N HIS A 175 0.85 -7.87 23.68
CA HIS A 175 -0.21 -8.14 22.74
C HIS A 175 0.02 -7.39 21.42
N MET A 176 -0.13 -8.10 20.29
CA MET A 176 -0.04 -7.52 18.96
C MET A 176 -1.44 -7.31 18.38
N TYR A 177 -1.65 -6.15 17.76
CA TYR A 177 -2.84 -5.84 17.01
C TYR A 177 -2.52 -5.74 15.52
N ILE A 178 -2.91 -6.77 14.76
CA ILE A 178 -2.63 -6.84 13.33
C ILE A 178 -3.83 -6.36 12.54
N THR A 179 -3.61 -5.40 11.65
CA THR A 179 -4.62 -4.89 10.71
C THR A 179 -4.26 -5.29 9.29
N LEU A 180 -5.27 -5.74 8.53
CA LEU A 180 -5.16 -6.06 7.11
C LEU A 180 -6.21 -5.27 6.33
N ALA A 181 -5.84 -4.83 5.14
CA ALA A 181 -6.79 -4.32 4.15
C ALA A 181 -6.96 -5.40 3.07
N ALA A 182 -8.19 -5.72 2.71
CA ALA A 182 -8.49 -6.73 1.70
C ALA A 182 -9.26 -6.13 0.53
N ASP A 183 -8.77 -6.34 -0.70
CA ASP A 183 -9.51 -6.05 -1.92
C ASP A 183 -10.60 -7.11 -2.11
N VAL A 184 -11.87 -6.67 -2.05
CA VAL A 184 -13.02 -7.58 -2.08
C VAL A 184 -13.71 -7.63 -3.44
N ARG A 185 -13.16 -7.00 -4.49
CA ARG A 185 -13.79 -6.98 -5.82
C ARG A 185 -14.20 -8.38 -6.31
N GLY A 186 -13.29 -9.35 -6.18
CA GLY A 186 -13.52 -10.75 -6.57
C GLY A 186 -14.24 -11.61 -5.52
N LEU A 187 -14.58 -11.04 -4.36
CA LEU A 187 -15.21 -11.74 -3.24
C LEU A 187 -16.70 -11.39 -3.05
N LEU A 188 -17.18 -10.32 -3.70
CA LEU A 188 -18.58 -9.91 -3.73
C LEU A 188 -19.39 -10.77 -4.71
N ASP A 189 -20.71 -10.85 -4.53
CA ASP A 189 -21.63 -11.61 -5.39
C ASP A 189 -22.84 -10.77 -5.86
N PRO A 190 -22.93 -10.38 -7.14
CA PRO A 190 -21.94 -10.60 -8.19
C PRO A 190 -20.59 -9.90 -7.94
N PRO A 191 -19.49 -10.44 -8.51
CA PRO A 191 -18.17 -9.82 -8.45
C PRO A 191 -18.16 -8.43 -9.08
N VAL A 192 -17.33 -7.56 -8.51
CA VAL A 192 -17.06 -6.23 -9.07
C VAL A 192 -15.91 -6.34 -10.07
N SER A 193 -15.98 -5.55 -11.14
CA SER A 193 -14.89 -5.47 -12.12
C SER A 193 -13.53 -5.23 -11.46
N SER A 194 -12.50 -5.97 -11.89
CA SER A 194 -11.11 -5.75 -11.49
C SER A 194 -10.63 -4.32 -11.77
N ASN A 195 -11.26 -3.66 -12.76
CA ASN A 195 -10.91 -2.30 -13.18
C ASN A 195 -11.81 -1.24 -12.55
N TYR A 196 -12.67 -1.61 -11.58
CA TYR A 196 -13.47 -0.64 -10.86
C TYR A 196 -12.56 0.38 -10.17
N PHE A 197 -12.70 1.65 -10.57
CA PHE A 197 -11.80 2.73 -10.20
C PHE A 197 -11.96 3.16 -8.74
N GLY A 198 -13.16 2.96 -8.16
CA GLY A 198 -13.46 3.36 -6.79
C GLY A 198 -12.91 2.40 -5.73
N ASN A 199 -13.14 2.75 -4.46
CA ASN A 199 -12.69 1.94 -3.32
C ASN A 199 -13.58 0.70 -3.17
N CYS A 200 -12.93 -0.47 -3.02
CA CYS A 200 -13.58 -1.77 -2.80
C CYS A 200 -12.69 -2.59 -1.86
N ILE A 201 -12.40 -2.00 -0.70
CA ILE A 201 -11.53 -2.54 0.33
C ILE A 201 -12.35 -2.71 1.59
N ILE A 202 -12.14 -3.82 2.30
CA ILE A 202 -12.60 -3.97 3.69
C ILE A 202 -11.42 -3.93 4.65
N HIS A 203 -11.69 -3.39 5.82
CA HIS A 203 -10.87 -3.57 7.02
C HIS A 203 -11.68 -4.48 7.95
N PRO A 204 -11.37 -5.77 8.02
CA PRO A 204 -12.18 -6.74 8.78
C PRO A 204 -12.04 -6.61 10.31
N GLY A 205 -11.61 -5.45 10.80
CA GLY A 205 -11.12 -5.24 12.15
C GLY A 205 -9.73 -5.84 12.33
N GLY A 206 -8.89 -5.18 13.12
CA GLY A 206 -7.62 -5.79 13.51
C GLY A 206 -7.86 -6.98 14.45
N LYS A 207 -6.96 -7.96 14.38
CA LYS A 207 -6.99 -9.13 15.25
C LYS A 207 -5.93 -9.01 16.32
N MET A 208 -6.35 -9.29 17.55
CA MET A 208 -5.43 -9.49 18.65
C MET A 208 -4.70 -10.82 18.46
N MET A 209 -3.39 -10.80 18.58
CA MET A 209 -2.56 -12.00 18.54
C MET A 209 -1.46 -11.92 19.58
N GLU A 210 -1.19 -13.05 20.22
CA GLU A 210 0.01 -13.21 21.03
C GLU A 210 1.22 -13.44 20.12
N ALA A 211 2.33 -12.80 20.49
CA ALA A 211 3.62 -13.03 19.87
C ALA A 211 4.05 -14.49 20.06
N THR A 212 4.36 -15.18 18.96
CA THR A 212 4.75 -16.60 18.96
C THR A 212 5.90 -16.83 17.97
N ASP A 213 6.37 -18.07 17.86
CA ASP A 213 7.36 -18.43 16.84
C ASP A 213 6.82 -18.23 15.40
N PHE A 214 7.75 -18.33 14.45
CA PHE A 214 7.47 -18.04 13.05
C PHE A 214 6.37 -18.92 12.44
N ALA A 215 6.39 -20.24 12.70
CA ALA A 215 5.44 -21.17 12.10
C ALA A 215 4.02 -20.94 12.64
N ASN A 216 3.91 -20.75 13.95
CA ASN A 216 2.63 -20.41 14.59
C ASN A 216 2.09 -19.05 14.14
N MET A 217 2.96 -18.05 13.94
CA MET A 217 2.57 -16.76 13.35
C MET A 217 2.04 -16.92 11.93
N ALA A 218 2.71 -17.72 11.09
CA ALA A 218 2.27 -17.98 9.72
C ALA A 218 0.90 -18.70 9.69
N LYS A 219 0.69 -19.67 10.59
CA LYS A 219 -0.58 -20.37 10.76
C LYS A 219 -1.72 -19.41 11.15
N LYS A 220 -1.51 -18.57 12.17
CA LYS A 220 -2.50 -17.55 12.60
C LYS A 220 -2.89 -16.60 11.47
N ILE A 221 -1.92 -16.14 10.68
CA ILE A 221 -2.18 -15.26 9.52
C ILE A 221 -2.89 -16.01 8.38
N SER A 222 -2.51 -17.26 8.13
CA SER A 222 -3.18 -18.14 7.15
C SER A 222 -4.66 -18.29 7.49
N HIS A 223 -4.99 -18.62 8.74
CA HIS A 223 -6.36 -18.75 9.20
C HIS A 223 -7.13 -17.43 9.09
N LEU A 224 -6.50 -16.31 9.46
CA LEU A 224 -7.09 -14.99 9.26
C LEU A 224 -7.49 -14.76 7.80
N ILE A 225 -6.63 -15.07 6.84
CA ILE A 225 -6.94 -14.87 5.40
C ILE A 225 -8.06 -15.82 4.92
N LEU A 226 -8.05 -17.08 5.38
CA LEU A 226 -9.09 -18.05 5.04
C LEU A 226 -10.45 -17.64 5.60
N ASP A 227 -10.49 -17.20 6.86
CA ASP A 227 -11.70 -16.71 7.51
C ASP A 227 -12.26 -15.50 6.77
N LEU A 228 -11.40 -14.56 6.36
CA LEU A 228 -11.81 -13.41 5.54
C LEU A 228 -12.42 -13.83 4.21
N THR A 229 -11.84 -14.84 3.56
CA THR A 229 -12.32 -15.35 2.27
C THR A 229 -13.66 -16.08 2.43
N ARG A 230 -13.90 -16.72 3.58
CA ARG A 230 -15.18 -17.39 3.88
C ARG A 230 -16.26 -16.39 4.29
N SER A 231 -15.92 -15.45 5.17
CA SER A 231 -16.85 -14.44 5.70
C SER A 231 -17.15 -13.33 4.71
N SER A 232 -16.40 -13.22 3.60
CA SER A 232 -16.61 -12.15 2.61
C SER A 232 -18.01 -12.19 1.97
N ARG A 233 -18.68 -13.35 1.99
CA ARG A 233 -20.03 -13.53 1.46
C ARG A 233 -21.12 -12.98 2.38
N GLU A 234 -20.80 -12.71 3.64
CA GLU A 234 -21.72 -12.23 4.67
C GLU A 234 -21.36 -10.81 5.14
N LEU A 235 -20.54 -10.09 4.36
CA LEU A 235 -20.10 -8.74 4.72
C LEU A 235 -21.29 -7.79 4.81
N MET A 236 -21.75 -7.59 6.04
CA MET A 236 -22.75 -6.60 6.34
C MET A 236 -22.15 -5.20 6.26
N PRO A 237 -22.91 -4.21 5.76
CA PRO A 237 -22.57 -2.80 5.92
C PRO A 237 -22.19 -2.47 7.36
N CYS A 238 -21.02 -1.86 7.56
CA CYS A 238 -20.74 -1.19 8.83
C CYS A 238 -21.78 -0.07 8.98
N LYS A 239 -22.60 -0.10 10.01
CA LYS A 239 -23.48 1.05 10.30
C LYS A 239 -22.63 2.23 10.72
N ARG A 240 -22.94 3.42 10.21
CA ARG A 240 -22.32 4.67 10.68
C ARG A 240 -22.60 4.83 12.18
N PRO A 241 -21.58 5.03 13.03
CA PRO A 241 -21.79 5.44 14.41
C PRO A 241 -22.41 6.85 14.47
N ASP A 242 -23.22 7.13 15.49
CA ASP A 242 -23.69 8.50 15.75
C ASP A 242 -22.50 9.42 16.09
N ASP A 243 -22.58 10.71 15.76
CA ASP A 243 -21.42 11.62 15.88
C ASP A 243 -20.89 11.75 17.33
N ASP A 244 -21.75 11.66 18.36
CA ASP A 244 -21.35 11.62 19.79
C ASP A 244 -20.67 10.30 20.21
N ASP A 245 -20.95 9.21 19.48
CA ASP A 245 -20.31 7.91 19.66
C ASP A 245 -18.89 7.93 19.05
N LEU A 246 -18.64 8.75 18.02
CA LEU A 246 -17.33 8.81 17.36
C LEU A 246 -16.21 9.30 18.29
N GLU A 247 -16.42 10.36 19.07
CA GLU A 247 -15.36 10.88 19.96
C GLU A 247 -15.05 9.89 21.09
N HIS A 248 -16.08 9.27 21.67
CA HIS A 248 -15.91 8.23 22.68
C HIS A 248 -15.24 6.98 22.09
N GLN A 249 -15.59 6.59 20.86
CA GLN A 249 -14.91 5.50 20.15
C GLN A 249 -13.45 5.83 19.85
N ARG A 250 -13.13 7.07 19.47
CA ARG A 250 -11.75 7.53 19.24
C ARG A 250 -10.92 7.45 20.51
N GLN A 251 -11.45 7.94 21.63
CA GLN A 251 -10.75 7.87 22.91
C GLN A 251 -10.51 6.41 23.34
N ARG A 252 -11.51 5.54 23.22
CA ARG A 252 -11.35 4.09 23.49
C ARG A 252 -10.33 3.44 22.56
N ALA A 253 -10.36 3.77 21.27
CA ALA A 253 -9.40 3.26 20.30
C ALA A 253 -7.98 3.72 20.64
N HIS A 254 -7.77 4.99 20.99
CA HIS A 254 -6.48 5.50 21.43
C HIS A 254 -5.98 4.79 22.68
N GLU A 255 -6.82 4.65 23.72
CA GLU A 255 -6.46 3.93 24.94
C GLU A 255 -6.11 2.46 24.68
N PHE A 256 -6.83 1.80 23.77
CA PHE A 256 -6.56 0.43 23.36
C PHE A 256 -5.23 0.32 22.60
N LEU A 257 -5.01 1.16 21.59
CA LEU A 257 -3.81 1.14 20.75
C LEU A 257 -2.54 1.45 21.56
N SER A 258 -2.66 2.31 22.58
CA SER A 258 -1.58 2.59 23.54
C SER A 258 -1.07 1.36 24.30
N LYS A 259 -1.87 0.29 24.40
CA LYS A 259 -1.54 -0.93 25.15
C LYS A 259 -1.04 -2.09 24.27
N VAL A 260 -1.09 -1.94 22.94
CA VAL A 260 -0.78 -3.03 22.00
C VAL A 260 0.26 -2.62 20.97
N GLU A 261 0.95 -3.60 20.41
CA GLU A 261 1.88 -3.39 19.31
C GLU A 261 1.11 -3.47 17.99
N VAL A 262 0.97 -2.34 17.29
CA VAL A 262 0.11 -2.25 16.11
C VAL A 262 0.93 -2.53 14.86
N PHE A 263 0.51 -3.53 14.10
CA PHE A 263 1.10 -3.85 12.80
C PHE A 263 0.07 -3.65 11.69
N SER A 264 0.46 -2.88 10.69
CA SER A 264 -0.34 -2.66 9.48
C SER A 264 0.53 -2.91 8.25
N VAL A 265 -0.06 -3.53 7.24
CA VAL A 265 0.60 -3.70 5.94
C VAL A 265 -0.06 -2.77 4.95
N ALA A 266 0.76 -1.92 4.34
CA ALA A 266 0.36 -1.12 3.19
C ALA A 266 0.75 -1.85 1.90
N ALA A 267 -0.04 -1.68 0.85
CA ALA A 267 0.17 -2.25 -0.48
C ALA A 267 0.07 -3.79 -0.58
N SER A 268 0.08 -4.26 -1.81
CA SER A 268 -0.01 -5.67 -2.17
C SER A 268 1.02 -6.03 -3.24
N PRO A 269 1.71 -7.19 -3.14
CA PRO A 269 2.56 -7.69 -4.21
C PRO A 269 1.81 -7.84 -5.55
N LYS A 270 0.48 -7.98 -5.51
CA LYS A 270 -0.37 -8.08 -6.71
C LYS A 270 -0.36 -6.82 -7.57
N TYR A 271 0.00 -5.66 -7.03
CA TYR A 271 0.00 -4.41 -7.78
C TYR A 271 1.13 -4.34 -8.82
N LYS A 272 2.25 -5.06 -8.61
CA LYS A 272 3.34 -5.16 -9.60
C LYS A 272 3.84 -3.78 -10.08
N LEU A 273 3.98 -2.82 -9.17
CA LEU A 273 4.40 -1.46 -9.50
C LEU A 273 5.82 -1.39 -10.09
N TYR A 274 6.67 -2.38 -9.81
CA TYR A 274 7.99 -2.52 -10.46
C TYR A 274 7.90 -2.88 -11.95
N GLU A 275 6.72 -3.24 -12.46
CA GLU A 275 6.47 -3.49 -13.90
C GLU A 275 5.92 -2.22 -14.60
N THR A 276 5.89 -1.06 -13.93
CA THR A 276 5.31 0.18 -14.45
C THR A 276 6.37 1.05 -15.16
N ASP A 277 6.53 0.83 -16.46
CA ASP A 277 7.45 1.60 -17.32
C ASP A 277 6.79 2.83 -17.95
N PHE A 278 7.32 4.02 -17.65
CA PHE A 278 6.86 5.31 -18.23
C PHE A 278 7.50 5.64 -19.59
N GLY A 279 8.34 4.76 -20.13
CA GLY A 279 9.13 4.95 -21.34
C GLY A 279 10.63 5.14 -21.09
N TRP A 280 11.07 5.04 -19.84
CA TRP A 280 12.47 5.15 -19.43
C TRP A 280 13.00 3.89 -18.75
N GLY A 281 12.21 2.81 -18.75
CA GLY A 281 12.51 1.56 -18.06
C GLY A 281 11.67 1.37 -16.80
N ASN A 282 11.79 0.19 -16.21
CA ASN A 282 11.09 -0.18 -14.99
C ASN A 282 11.66 0.55 -13.76
N PRO A 283 10.83 0.83 -12.74
CA PRO A 283 11.32 1.39 -11.48
C PRO A 283 12.40 0.51 -10.86
N ILE A 284 13.46 1.13 -10.35
CA ILE A 284 14.55 0.42 -9.64
C ILE A 284 14.22 0.30 -8.14
N LYS A 285 13.52 1.29 -7.59
CA LYS A 285 13.10 1.32 -6.19
C LYS A 285 11.74 2.01 -6.06
N LEU A 286 10.88 1.42 -5.23
CA LEU A 286 9.62 2.03 -4.81
C LEU A 286 9.64 2.24 -3.30
N SER A 287 9.27 3.44 -2.87
CA SER A 287 9.05 3.77 -1.48
C SER A 287 7.78 4.59 -1.35
N SER A 288 6.84 4.17 -0.51
CA SER A 288 5.82 5.10 -0.02
C SER A 288 6.45 6.12 0.94
N LEU A 289 5.90 7.32 0.90
CA LEU A 289 6.37 8.45 1.70
C LEU A 289 5.53 8.60 2.98
N ARG A 290 4.52 7.74 3.20
CA ARG A 290 3.49 7.94 4.22
C ARG A 290 3.62 7.16 5.50
N TRP A 291 4.50 6.16 5.59
CA TRP A 291 4.65 5.38 6.84
C TRP A 291 5.03 6.23 8.05
N GLU A 292 5.62 7.39 7.80
CA GLU A 292 5.92 8.40 8.80
C GLU A 292 4.67 8.97 9.48
N ARG A 293 3.55 9.09 8.78
CA ARG A 293 2.36 9.81 9.27
C ARG A 293 1.24 8.90 9.74
N THR A 294 1.38 7.58 9.71
CA THR A 294 0.29 6.64 10.02
C THR A 294 0.74 5.59 11.03
N THR A 295 1.12 6.05 12.22
CA THR A 295 1.27 5.17 13.38
C THR A 295 0.55 5.77 14.57
N PHE A 296 -0.54 5.13 14.96
CA PHE A 296 -1.22 5.37 16.22
C PHE A 296 -0.30 4.91 17.35
N ARG A 297 0.02 5.81 18.29
CA ARG A 297 0.69 5.43 19.54
C ARG A 297 -0.26 4.69 20.46
#